data_AF-A0A3N5N043-F1
#
_entry.id   AF-A0A3N5N043-F1
#
_cell.length_a   1.000
_cell.length_b   1.000
_cell.length_c   1.000
_cell.angle_alpha   90.00
_cell.angle_beta   90.00
_cell.angle_gamma   90.00
#
_symmetry.space_group_name_H-M   'P 1'
#
loop_
_entity.id
_entity.type
_entity.pdbx_description
1 polymer ?
#
loop_
_entity_poly.entity_id
_entity_poly.type
_entity_poly.pdbx_seq_one_letter_code
_entity_poly.pdbx_strand_id
1 'polypeptide(L)' 'LVSPSAMGEAPSGLESTGDPLFGLTWTLMHGPAITLPVFAGPNGLPIGLQVTGPRGTDARTLLAAEWIRRVLDA' A
#
# COMPACT_ATOMS: atom_id res chain seq x y z
N LEU A 1 5.40 -0.60 9.58
CA LEU A 1 4.39 0.47 9.72
C LEU A 1 3.26 0.18 8.75
N VAL A 2 2.08 0.73 9.02
CA VAL A 2 0.91 0.60 8.14
C VAL A 2 0.45 1.99 7.73
N SER A 3 0.23 2.22 6.44
CA SER A 3 -0.24 3.49 5.88
C SER A 3 -1.15 3.25 4.67
N PRO A 4 -1.89 4.26 4.18
CA PRO A 4 -2.50 4.19 2.85
C PRO A 4 -1.45 3.94 1.76
N SER A 5 -1.82 3.23 0.69
CA SER A 5 -0.95 3.07 -0.49
C SER A 5 -1.06 4.22 -1.50
N ALA A 6 -2.14 5.00 -1.42
CA ALA A 6 -2.41 6.17 -2.26
C ALA A 6 -3.32 7.15 -1.52
N MET A 7 -3.51 8.34 -2.07
CA MET A 7 -4.44 9.35 -1.53
C MET A 7 -5.91 8.88 -1.54
N GLY A 8 -6.24 7.94 -2.43
CA GLY A 8 -7.59 7.42 -2.59
C GLY A 8 -7.68 6.49 -3.80
N GLU A 9 -8.88 6.42 -4.39
CA GLU A 9 -9.12 5.69 -5.62
C GLU A 9 -8.31 6.26 -6.78
N ALA A 10 -8.15 5.46 -7.84
CA ALA A 10 -7.51 5.94 -9.05
C ALA A 10 -8.24 7.20 -9.59
N PRO A 11 -7.52 8.29 -9.92
CA PRO A 11 -8.12 9.49 -10.49
C PRO A 11 -8.87 9.17 -11.79
N SER A 12 -9.93 9.92 -12.06
CA SER A 12 -10.65 9.83 -13.33
C SER A 12 -9.85 10.43 -14.48
N GLY A 13 -9.95 9.84 -15.68
CA GLY A 13 -9.23 10.30 -16.86
C GLY A 13 -7.77 9.84 -16.87
N LEU A 14 -6.95 10.40 -17.76
CA LEU A 14 -5.56 9.99 -17.97
C LEU A 14 -4.55 11.14 -17.82
N GLU A 15 -5.00 12.32 -17.40
CA GLU A 15 -4.16 13.52 -17.21
C GLU A 15 -3.20 13.39 -16.01
N SER A 16 -3.47 12.46 -15.10
CA SER A 16 -2.64 12.18 -13.93
C SER A 16 -2.66 10.70 -13.57
N THR A 17 -1.54 10.20 -13.07
CA THR A 17 -1.41 8.85 -12.51
C THR A 17 -1.69 8.81 -11.00
N GLY A 18 -2.00 9.95 -10.38
CA GLY A 18 -2.18 10.12 -8.94
C GLY A 18 -0.97 10.75 -8.24
N ASP A 19 -1.16 11.11 -6.98
CA ASP A 19 -0.12 11.69 -6.13
C ASP A 19 0.73 10.58 -5.48
N PRO A 20 2.07 10.54 -5.71
CA PRO A 20 2.94 9.51 -5.16
C PRO A 20 3.32 9.71 -3.68
N LEU A 21 2.77 10.72 -2.98
CA LEU A 21 3.16 11.13 -1.62
C LEU A 21 3.41 9.95 -0.66
N PHE A 22 2.52 8.96 -0.65
CA PHE A 22 2.61 7.80 0.25
C PHE A 22 3.67 6.77 -0.14
N GLY A 23 4.16 6.77 -1.38
CA GLY A 23 5.26 5.91 -1.84
C GLY A 23 6.63 6.55 -1.66
N LEU A 24 6.75 7.88 -1.80
CA LEU A 24 8.02 8.60 -1.82
C LEU A 24 8.87 8.38 -0.56
N THR A 25 8.24 8.41 0.62
CA THR A 25 8.93 8.22 1.89
C THR A 25 9.64 6.87 1.96
N TRP A 26 8.99 5.80 1.50
CA TRP A 26 9.54 4.44 1.59
C TRP A 26 10.65 4.19 0.58
N THR A 27 10.53 4.77 -0.62
CA THR A 27 11.60 4.79 -1.62
C THR A 27 12.85 5.45 -1.06
N LEU A 28 12.72 6.61 -0.41
CA LEU A 28 13.84 7.33 0.20
C LEU A 28 14.52 6.52 1.31
N MET A 29 13.73 5.80 2.11
CA MET A 29 14.26 4.99 3.22
C MET A 29 14.85 3.64 2.79
N HIS A 30 14.75 3.27 1.51
CA HIS A 30 15.18 1.97 0.97
C HIS A 30 14.59 0.77 1.74
N GLY A 31 13.40 0.94 2.32
CA GLY A 31 12.69 -0.10 3.05
C GLY A 31 11.77 -0.90 2.15
N PRO A 32 11.47 -2.17 2.48
CA PRO A 32 10.42 -2.93 1.80
C PRO A 32 9.06 -2.26 2.00
N ALA A 33 8.27 -2.18 0.93
CA ALA A 33 6.92 -1.65 0.94
C ALA A 33 6.00 -2.58 0.13
N ILE A 34 5.02 -3.19 0.79
CA ILE A 34 4.09 -4.17 0.22
C ILE A 34 2.69 -3.57 0.21
N THR A 35 1.98 -3.67 -0.92
CA THR A 35 0.59 -3.21 -1.04
C THR A 35 -0.36 -4.40 -0.98
N LEU A 36 -1.34 -4.34 -0.09
CA LEU A 36 -2.44 -5.31 0.03
C LEU A 36 -3.73 -4.68 -0.46
N PRO A 37 -4.54 -5.34 -1.31
CA PRO A 37 -5.88 -4.86 -1.62
C PRO A 37 -6.78 -5.04 -0.40
N VAL A 38 -7.56 -4.02 -0.02
CA VAL A 38 -8.35 -4.04 1.22
C VAL A 38 -9.85 -3.80 1.03
N PHE A 39 -10.24 -2.83 0.21
CA PHE A 39 -11.66 -2.57 -0.08
C PHE A 39 -11.83 -1.83 -1.40
N ALA A 40 -13.07 -1.70 -1.86
CA ALA A 40 -13.43 -0.81 -2.96
C ALA A 40 -13.93 0.52 -2.38
N GLY A 41 -13.47 1.64 -2.94
CA GLY A 41 -13.92 2.96 -2.53
C GLY A 41 -15.31 3.31 -3.07
N PRO A 42 -15.74 4.58 -2.91
CA PRO A 42 -17.08 5.03 -3.29
C PRO A 42 -17.42 4.89 -4.77
N ASN A 43 -16.42 4.91 -5.66
CA ASN A 43 -16.62 4.71 -7.10
C ASN A 43 -16.40 3.25 -7.52
N GLY A 44 -16.28 2.33 -6.57
CA GLY A 44 -16.09 0.91 -6.82
C GLY A 44 -14.67 0.54 -7.24
N LEU A 45 -13.70 1.44 -7.07
CA LEU A 45 -12.30 1.21 -7.46
C LEU A 45 -11.49 0.68 -6.27
N PRO A 46 -10.46 -0.15 -6.51
CA PRO A 46 -9.70 -0.78 -5.44
C PRO A 46 -8.87 0.23 -4.66
N ILE A 47 -8.87 0.07 -3.34
CA ILE A 47 -8.00 0.77 -2.38
C ILE A 47 -7.04 -0.23 -1.74
N GLY A 48 -5.79 0.23 -1.57
CA GLY A 48 -4.71 -0.56 -0.99
C GLY A 48 -4.23 -0.05 0.37
N LEU A 49 -3.72 -0.99 1.16
CA LEU A 49 -2.99 -0.77 2.41
C LEU A 49 -1.50 -1.02 2.17
N GLN A 50 -0.65 -0.09 2.57
CA GLN A 50 0.80 -0.23 2.49
C GLN A 50 1.35 -0.77 3.82
N VAL A 51 2.07 -1.89 3.75
CA VAL A 51 2.82 -2.47 4.87
C VAL A 51 4.31 -2.27 4.61
N THR A 52 4.97 -1.51 5.47
CA THR A 52 6.38 -1.12 5.28
C THR A 52 7.27 -1.56 6.42
N GLY A 53 8.53 -1.85 6.11
CA GLY A 53 9.53 -2.26 7.10
C GLY A 53 10.86 -1.52 6.97
N PRO A 54 11.77 -1.70 7.94
CA PRO A 54 13.15 -1.21 7.83
C PRO A 54 13.90 -1.85 6.66
N ARG A 55 14.93 -1.16 6.14
CA ARG A 55 15.82 -1.69 5.09
C ARG A 55 16.37 -3.08 5.47
N GLY A 56 16.29 -4.03 4.54
CA GLY A 56 16.81 -5.39 4.71
C GLY A 56 15.89 -6.34 5.48
N THR A 57 14.64 -5.97 5.73
CA THR A 57 13.67 -6.83 6.43
C THR A 57 12.59 -7.41 5.52
N ASP A 58 12.85 -7.59 4.23
CA ASP A 58 11.89 -7.99 3.20
C ASP A 58 11.08 -9.23 3.59
N ALA A 59 11.75 -10.31 4.00
CA ALA A 59 11.09 -11.55 4.43
C ALA A 59 10.16 -11.32 5.63
N ARG A 60 10.60 -10.53 6.61
CA ARG A 60 9.78 -10.20 7.79
C ARG A 60 8.58 -9.32 7.42
N THR A 61 8.77 -8.36 6.52
CA THR A 61 7.70 -7.48 6.05
C THR A 61 6.66 -8.26 5.24
N LEU A 62 7.08 -9.20 4.40
CA LEU A 62 6.19 -10.10 3.66
C LEU A 62 5.38 -11.00 4.60
N LEU A 63 6.00 -11.60 5.62
CA LEU A 63 5.30 -12.40 6.62
C LEU A 63 4.24 -11.57 7.38
N ALA A 64 4.57 -10.34 7.74
CA ALA A 64 3.63 -9.42 8.38
C ALA A 64 2.47 -9.06 7.44
N ALA A 65 2.76 -8.78 6.16
CA ALA A 65 1.75 -8.47 5.16
C ALA A 65 0.80 -9.65 4.91
N GLU A 66 1.32 -10.88 4.81
CA GLU A 66 0.51 -12.09 4.69
C GLU A 66 -0.37 -12.33 5.92
N TRP A 67 0.16 -12.08 7.12
CA TRP A 67 -0.65 -12.15 8.34
C TRP A 67 -1.80 -11.14 8.31
N ILE A 68 -1.53 -9.87 7.93
CA ILE A 68 -2.57 -8.84 7.81
C ILE A 68 -3.61 -9.24 6.78
N ARG A 69 -3.19 -9.71 5.59
CA ARG A 69 -4.10 -10.17 4.53
C ARG A 69 -5.07 -11.23 5.04
N ARG A 70 -4.57 -12.25 5.76
CA ARG A 70 -5.43 -13.31 6.33
C ARG A 70 -6.43 -12.81 7.36
N VAL A 71 -6.07 -11.80 8.13
CA VAL A 71 -6.99 -11.18 9.11
C VAL A 71 -8.07 -10.36 8.42
N LEU A 72 -7.77 -9.73 7.28
CA LEU A 72 -8.73 -8.93 6.52
C LEU A 72 -9.65 -9.77 5.62
N ASP A 73 -9.19 -10.96 5.19
CA ASP A 73 -9.98 -11.90 4.38
C ASP A 73 -10.94 -12.77 5.22
N ALA A 74 -10.87 -12.71 6.56
CA ALA A 74 -11.69 -13.45 7.50
C ALA A 74 -12.90 -12.63 7.98
#